data_AF-A0A436W2V8-F1
#
_entry.id   AF-A0A436W2V8-F1
#
_cell.length_a   1.000
_cell.length_b   1.000
_cell.length_c   1.000
_cell.angle_alpha   90.00
_cell.angle_beta   90.00
_cell.angle_gamma   90.00
#
_symmetry.space_group_name_H-M   'P 1'
#
loop_
_entity.id
_entity.type
_entity.pdbx_description
1 polymer ?
#
loop_
_entity_poly.entity_id
_entity_poly.type
_entity_poly.pdbx_seq_one_letter_code
_entity_poly.pdbx_strand_id
1 'polypeptide(L)' 'MLVDSHCHLDFPDFAEERAAIVARALAAGIGRMVTISTRVRRFQQILEIAETFD' A
#
# COMPACT_ATOMS: atom_id res chain seq x y z
N MET A 1 -2.95 12.12 -12.81
CA MET A 1 -2.48 11.06 -11.89
C MET A 1 -2.85 11.48 -10.49
N LEU A 2 -3.71 10.71 -9.81
CA LEU A 2 -4.02 10.96 -8.40
C LEU A 2 -2.94 10.34 -7.51
N VAL A 3 -2.71 10.96 -6.36
CA VAL A 3 -1.81 10.46 -5.33
C VAL A 3 -2.62 10.23 -4.07
N ASP A 4 -2.66 8.99 -3.61
CA ASP A 4 -3.13 8.68 -2.27
C ASP A 4 -1.98 8.98 -1.30
N SER A 5 -2.07 10.13 -0.64
CA SER A 5 -1.02 10.64 0.23
C SER A 5 -0.94 9.94 1.58
N HIS A 6 -1.94 9.12 1.94
CA HIS A 6 -1.96 8.38 3.21
C HIS A 6 -2.92 7.19 3.09
N CYS A 7 -2.35 5.99 3.10
CA CYS A 7 -3.13 4.75 3.17
C CYS A 7 -2.49 3.72 4.14
N HIS A 8 -3.24 2.65 4.40
CA HIS A 8 -2.83 1.52 5.21
C HIS A 8 -2.95 0.23 4.40
N LEU A 9 -2.00 0.00 3.49
CA LEU A 9 -1.95 -1.29 2.82
C LEU A 9 -1.65 -2.40 3.80
N ASP A 10 -0.95 -2.11 4.91
CA ASP A 10 -0.54 -3.06 5.95
C ASP A 10 -1.68 -3.62 6.81
N PHE A 11 -2.93 -3.20 6.58
CA PHE A 11 -4.08 -3.77 7.29
C PHE A 11 -4.15 -5.29 7.09
N PRO A 12 -4.28 -6.09 8.18
CA PRO A 12 -4.29 -7.55 8.10
C PRO A 12 -5.36 -8.09 7.15
N ASP A 13 -6.53 -7.44 7.14
CA ASP A 13 -7.68 -7.82 6.30
C ASP A 13 -7.36 -7.75 4.80
N PHE A 14 -6.37 -6.93 4.41
CA PHE A 14 -5.94 -6.80 3.02
C PHE A 14 -4.84 -7.78 2.65
N ALA A 15 -4.30 -8.59 3.57
CA ALA A 15 -3.11 -9.40 3.31
C ALA A 15 -3.26 -10.32 2.09
N GLU A 16 -4.39 -11.01 1.98
CA GLU A 16 -4.66 -11.96 0.88
C GLU A 16 -5.08 -11.26 -0.43
N GLU A 17 -5.65 -10.06 -0.35
CA GLU A 17 -6.21 -9.33 -1.50
C GLU A 17 -5.40 -8.09 -1.92
N ARG A 18 -4.28 -7.82 -1.27
CA ARG A 18 -3.47 -6.61 -1.42
C ARG A 18 -3.16 -6.27 -2.88
N ALA A 19 -2.69 -7.27 -3.64
CA ALA A 19 -2.36 -7.09 -5.05
C ALA A 19 -3.59 -6.69 -5.88
N ALA A 20 -4.76 -7.27 -5.59
CA ALA A 20 -6.00 -6.91 -6.25
C ALA A 20 -6.46 -5.50 -5.88
N ILE A 21 -6.27 -5.07 -4.63
CA ILE A 21 -6.54 -3.68 -4.20
C ILE A 21 -5.67 -2.68 -4.97
N VAL A 22 -4.36 -2.91 -5.02
CA VAL A 22 -3.42 -2.04 -5.75
C VAL A 22 -3.79 -1.97 -7.23
N ALA A 23 -4.09 -3.11 -7.85
CA ALA A 23 -4.52 -3.15 -9.25
C ALA A 23 -5.81 -2.33 -9.51
N ARG A 24 -6.80 -2.42 -8.61
CA ARG A 24 -8.02 -1.61 -8.70
C ARG A 24 -7.73 -0.11 -8.51
N ALA A 25 -6.84 0.25 -7.60
CA ALA A 25 -6.44 1.65 -7.37
C ALA A 25 -5.76 2.26 -8.61
N LEU A 26 -4.83 1.51 -9.23
CA LEU A 26 -4.18 1.89 -10.48
C LEU A 26 -5.20 2.07 -11.61
N ALA A 27 -6.13 1.12 -11.78
CA ALA A 27 -7.19 1.19 -12.78
C ALA A 27 -8.14 2.39 -12.57
N ALA A 28 -8.32 2.84 -11.33
CA ALA A 28 -9.09 4.03 -10.96
C ALA A 28 -8.31 5.35 -11.13
N GLY A 29 -7.03 5.30 -11.54
CA GLY A 29 -6.20 6.49 -11.80
C GLY A 29 -5.36 6.99 -10.62
N ILE A 30 -5.27 6.22 -9.54
CA ILE A 30 -4.31 6.46 -8.44
C ILE A 30 -2.95 5.93 -8.87
N GLY A 31 -2.04 6.82 -9.28
CA GLY A 31 -0.72 6.41 -9.80
C GLY A 31 0.38 6.36 -8.75
N ARG A 32 0.12 6.82 -7.52
CA ARG A 32 1.05 6.68 -6.39
C ARG A 32 0.27 6.59 -5.08
N MET A 33 0.74 5.72 -4.20
CA MET A 33 0.15 5.47 -2.89
C MET A 33 1.24 5.53 -1.83
N VAL A 34 1.01 6.26 -0.74
CA VAL A 34 1.92 6.35 0.39
C VAL A 34 1.34 5.54 1.54
N THR A 35 1.83 4.30 1.70
CA THR A 35 1.45 3.45 2.84
C THR A 35 2.31 3.79 4.05
N ILE A 36 1.69 4.14 5.17
CA ILE A 36 2.41 4.64 6.34
C ILE A 36 2.76 3.53 7.34
N SER A 37 3.79 3.76 8.14
CA SER A 37 4.09 2.94 9.32
C SER A 37 3.67 3.67 10.57
N THR A 38 2.75 3.11 11.35
CA THR A 38 2.35 3.68 12.66
C THR A 38 3.32 3.33 13.78
N ARG A 39 4.26 2.39 13.56
CA ARG A 39 5.17 1.86 14.58
C ARG A 39 6.50 1.49 13.95
N VAL A 40 7.61 2.00 14.49
CA VAL A 40 8.97 1.72 13.99
C VAL A 40 9.24 0.21 13.85
N ARG A 41 8.83 -0.61 14.82
CA ARG A 41 8.99 -2.07 14.78
C ARG A 41 8.29 -2.78 13.62
N ARG A 42 7.37 -2.12 12.92
CA ARG A 42 6.66 -2.64 11.74
C ARG A 42 7.28 -2.17 10.43
N PHE A 43 8.29 -1.30 10.47
CA PHE A 43 8.86 -0.69 9.26
C PHE A 43 9.26 -1.73 8.22
N GLN A 44 9.88 -2.84 8.63
CA GLN A 44 10.28 -3.90 7.72
C GLN A 44 9.12 -4.46 6.89
N GLN A 45 7.98 -4.72 7.53
CA GLN A 45 6.75 -5.16 6.83
C GLN A 45 6.26 -4.10 5.84
N ILE A 46 6.32 -2.83 6.19
CA ILE A 46 5.89 -1.73 5.31
C ILE A 46 6.82 -1.58 4.11
N LEU A 47 8.13 -1.74 4.34
CA LEU A 47 9.14 -1.71 3.28
C LEU A 47 8.90 -2.84 2.28
N GLU A 48 8.68 -4.07 2.76
CA GLU A 48 8.36 -5.23 1.90
C GLU A 48 7.10 -4.98 1.05
N ILE A 49 6.08 -4.34 1.62
CA ILE A 49 4.88 -3.94 0.88
C ILE A 49 5.22 -2.94 -0.22
N ALA A 50 5.99 -1.89 0.09
CA ALA A 50 6.37 -0.88 -0.89
C ALA A 50 7.21 -1.47 -2.03
N GLU A 51 8.24 -2.27 -1.71
CA GLU A 51 9.11 -2.93 -2.69
C GLU A 51 8.36 -3.92 -3.59
N THR A 52 7.29 -4.54 -3.10
CA THR A 52 6.46 -5.47 -3.90
C THR A 52 5.71 -4.77 -5.04
N PHE A 53 5.45 -3.45 -4.94
CA PHE A 53 4.60 -2.70 -5.88
C PHE A 53 5.29 -1.47 -6.50
N ASP A 54 6.61 -1.35 -6.40
CA ASP A 54 7.38 -0.26 -7.02
C ASP A 54 7.58 -0.44 -8.54
#